data_AF-A0A6H0CWJ4-F1
#
_entry.id   AF-A0A6H0CWJ4-F1
#
_cell.length_a   1.000
_cell.length_b   1.000
_cell.length_c   1.000
_cell.angle_alpha   90.00
_cell.angle_beta   90.00
_cell.angle_gamma   90.00
#
_symmetry.space_group_name_H-M   'P 1'
#
loop_
_entity.id
_entity.type
_entity.pdbx_description
1 polymer ?
#
loop_
_entity_poly.entity_id
_entity_poly.type
_entity_poly.pdbx_seq_one_letter_code
_entity_poly.pdbx_strand_id
1 'polypeptide(L)'
;MPRTTHPHKDGPGTSTPSPPGYFAEQALLGALLSEPHRLPDMTGISPDAFTTPAHAAVFAAIQALPAPAPVEPPDHAAALAALRARPAAPGPGEHAEHIAWLGKVLTAARRQARGLTAAHLHTLISACPTPRHAPAYTRIIQAEHARRRLHKAAQRLTHTARDTSLPHPVPSTLAEADALAGVVDDVAAVFPPHSGSLPRTPLPPQEPPPDGEEAAQEERLLLATATARPAEIEQMHWLTEEDFTLPLHAGLWQCLTTLVRQRAPVDPVTVLWQAQQRGVLNGVDDPREVLGFLTRPDVSAPYLGERILRRSVLATAHHAGRRIETFSDDPANSPYQLVVGSRRALAELTAIRTRWQQATSPATGPPPRTTPAARRTGPAPTTAASAGRLTR
;
A
#
# COMPACT_ATOMS: atom_id res chain seq x y z
N MET A 1 38.23 45.71 -9.32
CA MET A 1 37.62 45.28 -10.60
C MET A 1 36.44 44.37 -10.29
N PRO A 2 35.19 44.85 -10.33
CA PRO A 2 34.04 44.00 -10.08
C PRO A 2 33.80 43.10 -11.29
N ARG A 3 33.72 41.79 -11.06
CA ARG A 3 33.37 40.81 -12.08
C ARG A 3 31.90 40.99 -12.44
N THR A 4 31.65 41.36 -13.68
CA THR A 4 30.34 41.36 -14.32
C THR A 4 29.81 39.93 -14.37
N THR A 5 28.66 39.71 -13.73
CA THR A 5 27.87 38.49 -13.86
C THR A 5 27.26 38.43 -15.25
N HIS A 6 27.67 37.45 -16.04
CA HIS A 6 27.00 37.11 -17.28
C HIS A 6 25.60 36.53 -16.95
N PRO A 7 24.51 37.06 -17.52
CA PRO A 7 23.21 36.44 -17.37
C PRO A 7 23.20 35.13 -18.16
N HIS A 8 23.05 34.03 -17.43
CA HIS A 8 22.77 32.71 -17.98
C HIS A 8 21.46 32.83 -18.77
N LYS A 9 21.52 32.63 -20.08
CA LYS A 9 20.34 32.51 -20.93
C LYS A 9 19.60 31.24 -20.51
N ASP A 10 18.46 31.42 -19.86
CA ASP A 10 17.45 30.37 -19.70
C ASP A 10 17.07 29.84 -21.09
N GLY A 11 17.51 28.61 -21.38
CA GLY A 11 17.04 27.88 -22.56
C GLY A 11 15.55 27.56 -22.41
N PRO A 12 14.77 27.54 -23.50
CA PRO A 12 13.35 27.23 -23.44
C PRO A 12 13.17 25.83 -22.86
N GLY A 13 12.37 25.75 -21.79
CA GLY A 13 12.12 24.55 -21.02
C GLY A 13 11.78 23.37 -21.94
N THR A 14 12.55 22.31 -21.78
CA THR A 14 12.20 20.98 -22.29
C THR A 14 10.86 20.60 -21.69
N SER A 15 9.77 20.80 -22.44
CA SER A 15 8.46 20.28 -22.07
C SER A 15 8.60 18.77 -21.92
N THR A 16 8.45 18.27 -20.70
CA THR A 16 8.43 16.83 -20.46
C THR A 16 7.36 16.22 -21.36
N PRO A 17 7.68 15.18 -22.15
CA PRO A 17 6.71 14.59 -23.06
C PRO A 17 5.51 14.07 -22.25
N SER A 18 4.30 14.37 -22.73
CA SER A 18 3.07 13.96 -22.04
C SER A 18 3.01 12.43 -21.94
N PRO A 19 2.67 11.87 -20.77
CA PRO A 19 2.61 10.42 -20.59
C PRO A 19 1.45 9.82 -21.42
N PRO A 20 1.52 8.52 -21.78
CA PRO A 20 0.48 7.86 -22.56
C PRO A 20 -0.96 8.03 -22.01
N GLY A 21 -1.11 8.06 -20.68
CA GLY A 21 -2.40 8.30 -20.03
C GLY A 21 -3.04 9.65 -20.39
N TYR A 22 -2.24 10.69 -20.64
CA TYR A 22 -2.76 11.99 -21.06
C TYR A 22 -3.47 11.91 -22.42
N PHE A 23 -2.90 11.17 -23.36
CA PHE A 23 -3.53 10.96 -24.67
C PHE A 23 -4.78 10.08 -24.57
N ALA A 24 -4.81 9.12 -23.65
CA ALA A 24 -6.01 8.34 -23.38
C ALA A 24 -7.15 9.22 -22.81
N GLU A 25 -6.85 10.17 -21.92
CA GLU A 25 -7.82 11.16 -21.44
C GLU A 25 -8.39 11.99 -22.59
N GLN A 26 -7.52 12.50 -23.47
CA GLN A 26 -7.96 13.27 -24.65
C GLN A 26 -8.84 12.44 -25.59
N ALA A 27 -8.44 11.20 -25.87
CA ALA A 27 -9.18 10.30 -26.75
C ALA A 27 -10.54 9.89 -26.16
N LEU A 28 -10.63 9.66 -24.84
CA LEU A 28 -11.89 9.39 -24.16
C LEU A 28 -12.83 10.60 -24.21
N LEU A 29 -12.33 11.78 -23.85
CA LEU A 29 -13.14 13.00 -23.89
C LEU A 29 -13.60 13.32 -25.32
N GLY A 30 -12.72 13.16 -26.31
CA GLY A 30 -13.10 13.29 -27.72
C GLY A 30 -14.19 12.31 -28.12
N ALA A 31 -14.06 11.03 -27.73
CA ALA A 31 -15.08 10.01 -28.00
C ALA A 31 -16.44 10.38 -27.42
N LEU A 32 -16.48 10.87 -26.17
CA LEU A 32 -17.73 11.23 -25.48
C LEU A 32 -18.32 12.56 -25.96
N LEU A 33 -17.49 13.50 -26.41
CA LEU A 33 -17.97 14.74 -27.04
C LEU A 33 -18.55 14.48 -28.43
N SER A 34 -18.03 13.50 -29.16
CA SER A 34 -18.54 13.07 -30.47
C SER A 34 -19.75 12.14 -30.38
N GLU A 35 -19.68 11.13 -29.52
CA GLU A 35 -20.69 10.07 -29.36
C GLU A 35 -21.15 9.99 -27.89
N PRO A 36 -21.92 10.99 -27.40
CA PRO A 36 -22.28 11.09 -25.97
C PRO A 36 -23.15 9.93 -25.46
N HIS A 37 -23.86 9.23 -26.35
CA HIS A 37 -24.65 8.05 -26.02
C HIS A 37 -23.81 6.86 -25.50
N ARG A 38 -22.47 6.90 -25.66
CA ARG A 38 -21.55 5.88 -25.11
C ARG A 38 -21.24 6.07 -23.63
N LEU A 39 -21.67 7.17 -23.02
CA LEU A 39 -21.41 7.43 -21.61
C LEU A 39 -21.82 6.27 -20.68
N PRO A 40 -22.98 5.59 -20.87
CA PRO A 40 -23.37 4.46 -20.02
C PRO A 40 -22.41 3.25 -20.11
N ASP A 41 -21.68 3.10 -21.21
CA ASP A 41 -20.68 2.03 -21.37
C ASP A 41 -19.42 2.30 -20.52
N MET A 42 -19.23 3.54 -20.03
CA MET A 42 -18.09 3.97 -19.23
C MET A 42 -18.37 3.79 -17.74
N THR A 43 -18.30 2.56 -17.24
CA THR A 43 -18.53 2.26 -15.82
C THR A 43 -17.27 2.45 -14.97
N GLY A 44 -17.45 2.87 -13.72
CA GLY A 44 -16.37 2.90 -12.72
C GLY A 44 -15.29 3.97 -12.95
N ILE A 45 -15.59 5.04 -13.67
CA ILE A 45 -14.70 6.20 -13.81
C ILE A 45 -15.37 7.46 -13.27
N SER A 46 -14.64 8.20 -12.46
CA SER A 46 -15.07 9.45 -11.82
C SER A 46 -14.14 10.59 -12.28
N PRO A 47 -14.58 11.87 -12.21
CA PRO A 47 -13.75 13.01 -12.62
C PRO A 47 -12.36 13.08 -11.97
N ASP A 48 -12.18 12.54 -10.75
CA ASP A 48 -10.89 12.45 -10.06
C ASP A 48 -9.89 11.46 -10.70
N ALA A 49 -10.36 10.64 -11.65
CA ALA A 49 -9.53 9.76 -12.45
C ALA A 49 -8.69 10.49 -13.51
N PHE A 50 -9.00 11.76 -13.80
CA PHE A 50 -8.26 12.56 -14.76
C PHE A 50 -7.09 13.28 -14.09
N THR A 51 -5.97 13.34 -14.78
CA THR A 51 -4.74 14.01 -14.32
C THR A 51 -4.87 15.53 -14.39
N THR A 52 -5.58 16.02 -15.41
CA THR A 52 -5.75 17.45 -15.64
C THR A 52 -7.10 17.93 -15.10
N PRO A 53 -7.16 19.02 -14.30
CA PRO A 53 -8.43 19.55 -13.79
C PRO A 53 -9.38 20.00 -14.91
N ALA A 54 -8.84 20.45 -16.05
CA ALA A 54 -9.60 20.76 -17.25
C ALA A 54 -10.33 19.52 -17.81
N HIS A 55 -9.64 18.39 -17.93
CA HIS A 55 -10.23 17.14 -18.40
C HIS A 55 -11.29 16.60 -17.42
N ALA A 56 -10.99 16.64 -16.11
CA ALA A 56 -11.94 16.30 -15.06
C ALA A 56 -13.23 17.13 -15.16
N ALA A 57 -13.10 18.45 -15.33
CA ALA A 57 -14.24 19.36 -15.45
C ALA A 57 -15.09 19.09 -16.70
N VAL A 58 -14.46 18.79 -17.84
CA VAL A 58 -15.17 18.42 -19.07
C VAL A 58 -15.92 17.09 -18.88
N PHE A 59 -15.26 16.09 -18.29
CA PHE A 59 -15.91 14.81 -18.01
C PHE A 59 -17.10 14.95 -17.05
N ALA A 60 -16.94 15.71 -15.97
CA ALA A 60 -18.02 16.01 -15.02
C ALA A 60 -19.19 16.73 -15.70
N ALA A 61 -18.91 17.66 -16.61
CA ALA A 61 -19.93 18.35 -17.38
C ALA A 61 -20.69 17.41 -18.34
N ILE A 62 -20.00 16.48 -18.99
CA ILE A 62 -20.61 15.45 -19.84
C ILE A 62 -21.53 14.54 -19.00
N GLN A 63 -21.09 14.13 -17.81
CA GLN A 63 -21.89 13.29 -16.91
C GLN A 63 -23.16 13.99 -16.38
N ALA A 64 -23.08 15.30 -16.13
CA ALA A 64 -24.19 16.05 -15.55
C ALA A 64 -25.28 16.46 -16.57
N LEU A 65 -24.98 16.42 -17.86
CA LEU A 65 -25.88 16.87 -18.91
C LEU A 65 -26.55 15.68 -19.62
N PRO A 66 -27.86 15.74 -19.91
CA PRO A 66 -28.50 14.70 -20.71
C PRO A 66 -27.86 14.64 -22.09
N ALA A 67 -27.59 13.43 -22.57
CA ALA A 67 -27.10 13.22 -23.93
C ALA A 67 -28.17 13.66 -24.94
N PRO A 68 -27.77 14.24 -26.09
CA PRO A 68 -28.70 14.43 -27.20
C PRO A 68 -29.27 13.08 -27.64
N ALA A 69 -30.56 13.05 -28.02
CA ALA A 69 -31.27 11.81 -28.33
C ALA A 69 -30.56 11.04 -29.47
N PRO A 70 -30.33 9.72 -29.32
CA PRO A 70 -29.77 8.91 -30.41
C PRO A 70 -30.81 8.76 -31.53
N VAL A 71 -30.34 8.78 -32.77
CA VAL A 71 -31.16 8.49 -33.96
C VAL A 71 -31.40 6.98 -34.02
N GLU A 72 -32.58 6.51 -33.61
CA GLU A 72 -33.06 5.19 -34.05
C GLU A 72 -33.70 5.37 -35.44
N PRO A 73 -33.18 4.72 -36.50
CA PRO A 73 -33.90 4.68 -37.77
C PRO A 73 -35.22 3.93 -37.55
N PRO A 74 -36.38 4.48 -37.95
CA PRO A 74 -37.69 3.91 -37.62
C PRO A 74 -37.99 2.56 -38.30
N ASP A 75 -37.06 2.03 -39.12
CA ASP A 75 -37.29 0.83 -39.89
C ASP A 75 -36.00 0.03 -40.14
N HIS A 76 -36.03 -1.29 -39.91
CA HIS A 76 -34.90 -2.19 -40.17
C HIS A 76 -34.53 -2.21 -41.67
N ALA A 77 -35.48 -1.93 -42.55
CA ALA A 77 -35.25 -1.75 -43.98
C ALA A 77 -34.41 -0.49 -44.30
N ALA A 78 -34.63 0.61 -43.57
CA ALA A 78 -33.86 1.84 -43.69
C ALA A 78 -32.44 1.69 -43.13
N ALA A 79 -32.26 0.91 -42.05
CA ALA A 79 -30.95 0.57 -41.51
C ALA A 79 -30.09 -0.26 -42.51
N LEU A 80 -30.70 -1.23 -43.19
CA LEU A 80 -30.05 -2.01 -44.26
C LEU A 80 -29.74 -1.18 -45.52
N ALA A 81 -30.57 -0.16 -45.83
CA ALA A 81 -30.30 0.80 -46.90
C ALA A 81 -29.17 1.78 -46.54
N ALA A 82 -29.13 2.27 -45.29
CA ALA A 82 -28.09 3.14 -44.77
C ALA A 82 -26.73 2.43 -44.62
N LEU A 83 -26.70 1.11 -44.43
CA LEU A 83 -25.48 0.30 -44.49
C LEU A 83 -24.91 0.15 -45.91
N ARG A 84 -25.75 0.25 -46.94
CA ARG A 84 -25.33 0.19 -48.36
C ARG A 84 -24.98 1.56 -48.93
N ALA A 85 -25.55 2.63 -48.39
CA ALA A 85 -25.16 4.00 -48.70
C ALA A 85 -23.95 4.41 -47.82
N ARG A 86 -22.98 5.09 -48.41
CA ARG A 86 -21.93 5.80 -47.67
C ARG A 86 -22.61 6.67 -46.59
N PRO A 87 -22.16 6.68 -45.32
CA PRO A 87 -22.96 7.21 -44.21
C PRO A 87 -23.42 8.63 -44.52
N ALA A 88 -24.74 8.83 -44.57
CA ALA A 88 -25.34 10.12 -44.81
C ALA A 88 -24.92 11.08 -43.69
N ALA A 89 -24.53 12.29 -44.07
CA ALA A 89 -24.21 13.34 -43.10
C ALA A 89 -25.43 13.58 -42.17
N PRO A 90 -25.21 13.86 -40.87
CA PRO A 90 -26.29 14.18 -39.94
C PRO A 90 -27.12 15.36 -40.46
N GLY A 91 -28.42 15.34 -40.20
CA GLY A 91 -29.33 16.38 -40.66
C GLY A 91 -28.98 17.77 -40.10
N PRO A 92 -29.34 18.88 -40.77
CA PRO A 92 -29.01 20.23 -40.30
C PRO A 92 -29.51 20.55 -38.89
N GLY A 93 -30.67 19.99 -38.49
CA GLY A 93 -31.24 20.15 -37.14
C GLY A 93 -30.46 19.39 -36.07
N GLU A 94 -30.00 18.18 -36.38
CA GLU A 94 -29.20 17.33 -35.47
C GLU A 94 -27.83 17.97 -35.20
N HIS A 95 -27.22 18.56 -36.22
CA HIS A 95 -25.97 19.29 -36.08
C HIS A 95 -26.13 20.53 -35.17
N ALA A 96 -27.25 21.25 -35.29
CA ALA A 96 -27.55 22.40 -34.45
C ALA A 96 -27.77 22.00 -32.96
N GLU A 97 -28.48 20.89 -32.71
CA GLU A 97 -28.68 20.36 -31.36
C GLU A 97 -27.37 19.91 -30.71
N HIS A 98 -26.50 19.22 -31.45
CA HIS A 98 -25.19 18.80 -30.96
C HIS A 98 -24.27 19.99 -30.65
N ILE A 99 -24.24 21.02 -31.52
CA ILE A 99 -23.49 22.25 -31.26
C ILE A 99 -24.02 22.96 -30.01
N ALA A 100 -25.35 23.06 -29.85
CA ALA A 100 -25.96 23.66 -28.67
C ALA A 100 -25.59 22.88 -27.39
N TRP A 101 -25.56 21.55 -27.44
CA TRP A 101 -25.11 20.70 -26.35
C TRP A 101 -23.63 20.92 -26.00
N LEU A 102 -22.73 20.99 -26.99
CA LEU A 102 -21.31 21.31 -26.77
C LEU A 102 -21.12 22.68 -26.08
N GLY A 103 -21.94 23.67 -26.45
CA GLY A 103 -21.97 24.97 -25.78
C GLY A 103 -22.38 24.89 -24.31
N LYS A 104 -23.36 24.04 -23.97
CA LYS A 104 -23.76 23.76 -22.58
C LYS A 104 -22.65 23.06 -21.80
N VAL A 105 -22.00 22.04 -22.39
CA VAL A 105 -20.84 21.34 -21.79
C VAL A 105 -19.73 22.32 -21.48
N LEU A 106 -19.35 23.18 -22.44
CA LEU A 106 -18.31 24.19 -22.24
C LEU A 106 -18.66 25.16 -21.10
N THR A 107 -19.92 25.61 -21.05
CA THR A 107 -20.40 26.54 -20.01
C THR A 107 -20.34 25.90 -18.63
N ALA A 108 -20.75 24.63 -18.51
CA ALA A 108 -20.70 23.89 -17.27
C ALA A 108 -19.24 23.62 -16.82
N ALA A 109 -18.39 23.13 -17.72
CA ALA A 109 -16.98 22.82 -17.41
C ALA A 109 -16.19 24.07 -16.99
N ARG A 110 -16.47 25.23 -17.59
CA ARG A 110 -15.85 26.52 -17.24
C ARG A 110 -16.09 26.97 -15.81
N ARG A 111 -17.18 26.52 -15.17
CA ARG A 111 -17.44 26.81 -13.75
C ARG A 111 -16.43 26.14 -12.84
N GLN A 112 -15.86 25.00 -13.28
CA GLN A 112 -14.91 24.20 -12.52
C GLN A 112 -13.45 24.44 -12.96
N ALA A 113 -13.20 24.69 -14.25
CA ALA A 113 -11.86 24.98 -14.78
C ALA A 113 -11.86 26.24 -15.66
N ARG A 114 -11.13 27.28 -15.23
CA ARG A 114 -10.96 28.52 -16.00
C ARG A 114 -10.07 28.26 -17.22
N GLY A 115 -10.32 28.99 -18.31
CA GLY A 115 -9.49 28.93 -19.53
C GLY A 115 -9.91 27.90 -20.57
N LEU A 116 -10.96 27.10 -20.32
CA LEU A 116 -11.52 26.21 -21.34
C LEU A 116 -12.12 27.01 -22.52
N THR A 117 -11.82 26.62 -23.75
CA THR A 117 -12.32 27.28 -24.98
C THR A 117 -13.04 26.29 -25.89
N ALA A 118 -13.85 26.80 -26.82
CA ALA A 118 -14.46 25.95 -27.86
C ALA A 118 -13.39 25.27 -28.73
N ALA A 119 -12.28 25.98 -29.01
CA ALA A 119 -11.13 25.41 -29.70
C ALA A 119 -10.54 24.22 -28.93
N HIS A 120 -10.44 24.29 -27.60
CA HIS A 120 -9.96 23.18 -26.79
C HIS A 120 -10.87 21.94 -26.88
N LEU A 121 -12.20 22.11 -26.82
CA LEU A 121 -13.13 20.99 -27.04
C LEU A 121 -13.00 20.39 -28.44
N HIS A 122 -12.80 21.23 -29.46
CA HIS A 122 -12.57 20.77 -30.83
C HIS A 122 -11.24 19.99 -30.96
N THR A 123 -10.18 20.42 -30.27
CA THR A 123 -8.93 19.66 -30.17
C THR A 123 -9.15 18.30 -29.52
N LEU A 124 -9.93 18.21 -28.44
CA LEU A 124 -10.26 16.93 -27.80
C LEU A 124 -11.02 16.01 -28.74
N ILE A 125 -12.06 16.51 -29.43
CA ILE A 125 -12.79 15.76 -30.46
C ILE A 125 -11.84 15.23 -31.54
N SER A 126 -10.95 16.07 -32.04
CA SER A 126 -9.99 15.71 -33.09
C SER A 126 -8.90 14.75 -32.62
N ALA A 127 -8.62 14.71 -31.31
CA ALA A 127 -7.63 13.82 -30.73
C ALA A 127 -8.11 12.37 -30.59
N CYS A 128 -9.42 12.10 -30.74
CA CYS A 128 -9.96 10.73 -30.66
C CYS A 128 -9.71 9.96 -31.96
N PRO A 129 -8.90 8.88 -31.95
CA PRO A 129 -8.64 8.11 -33.17
C PRO A 129 -9.84 7.24 -33.57
N THR A 130 -10.53 6.69 -32.57
CA THR A 130 -11.66 5.77 -32.77
C THR A 130 -12.59 5.82 -31.55
N PRO A 131 -13.80 6.40 -31.66
CA PRO A 131 -14.74 6.52 -30.55
C PRO A 131 -15.20 5.17 -29.97
N ARG A 132 -15.25 4.12 -30.80
CA ARG A 132 -15.60 2.75 -30.39
C ARG A 132 -14.65 2.16 -29.34
N HIS A 133 -13.42 2.65 -29.26
CA HIS A 133 -12.43 2.20 -28.28
C HIS A 133 -12.52 2.95 -26.94
N ALA A 134 -13.56 3.77 -26.71
CA ALA A 134 -13.78 4.46 -25.45
C ALA A 134 -13.64 3.56 -24.20
N PRO A 135 -14.14 2.30 -24.15
CA PRO A 135 -13.95 1.43 -23.00
C PRO A 135 -12.46 1.12 -22.72
N ALA A 136 -11.65 1.00 -23.77
CA ALA A 136 -10.21 0.77 -23.63
C ALA A 136 -9.48 2.01 -23.09
N TYR A 137 -9.85 3.21 -23.55
CA TYR A 137 -9.30 4.46 -23.01
C TYR A 137 -9.67 4.63 -21.53
N THR A 138 -10.92 4.34 -21.16
CA THR A 138 -11.35 4.29 -19.75
C THR A 138 -10.50 3.34 -18.92
N ARG A 139 -10.18 2.16 -19.45
CA ARG A 139 -9.33 1.19 -18.76
C ARG A 139 -7.92 1.73 -18.49
N ILE A 140 -7.34 2.44 -19.46
CA ILE A 140 -6.03 3.10 -19.31
C ILE A 140 -6.09 4.18 -18.22
N ILE A 141 -7.13 5.01 -18.23
CA ILE A 141 -7.28 6.09 -17.23
C ILE A 141 -7.50 5.51 -15.82
N GLN A 142 -8.29 4.44 -15.69
CA GLN A 142 -8.46 3.73 -14.42
C GLN A 142 -7.13 3.16 -13.90
N ALA A 143 -6.28 2.63 -14.79
CA ALA A 143 -4.99 2.08 -14.42
C ALA A 143 -4.05 3.18 -13.88
N GLU A 144 -4.00 4.31 -14.57
CA GLU A 144 -3.22 5.47 -14.15
C GLU A 144 -3.75 6.10 -12.86
N HIS A 145 -5.08 6.19 -12.71
CA HIS A 145 -5.69 6.66 -11.47
C HIS A 145 -5.40 5.74 -10.28
N ALA A 146 -5.48 4.42 -10.46
CA ALA A 146 -5.10 3.43 -9.45
C ALA A 146 -3.64 3.61 -9.01
N ARG A 147 -2.72 3.78 -9.97
CA ARG A 147 -1.30 4.09 -9.71
C ARG A 147 -1.14 5.36 -8.86
N ARG A 148 -1.79 6.46 -9.24
CA ARG A 148 -1.73 7.73 -8.47
C ARG A 148 -2.30 7.60 -7.06
N ARG A 149 -3.41 6.88 -6.90
CA ARG A 149 -4.02 6.61 -5.58
C ARG A 149 -3.08 5.83 -4.67
N LEU A 150 -2.47 4.76 -5.19
CA LEU A 150 -1.49 3.95 -4.47
C LEU A 150 -0.25 4.77 -4.10
N HIS A 151 0.32 5.50 -5.07
CA HIS A 151 1.47 6.37 -4.83
C HIS A 151 1.19 7.40 -3.72
N LYS A 152 0.05 8.11 -3.79
CA LYS A 152 -0.33 9.10 -2.78
C LYS A 152 -0.54 8.47 -1.39
N ALA A 153 -1.10 7.26 -1.32
CA ALA A 153 -1.30 6.57 -0.05
C ALA A 153 0.03 6.06 0.53
N ALA A 154 0.92 5.54 -0.30
CA ALA A 154 2.27 5.15 0.10
C ALA A 154 3.09 6.35 0.60
N GLN A 155 3.01 7.50 -0.08
CA GLN A 155 3.65 8.74 0.37
C GLN A 155 3.20 9.18 1.77
N ARG A 156 1.91 9.07 2.07
CA ARG A 156 1.40 9.38 3.43
C ARG A 156 1.99 8.43 4.46
N LEU A 157 2.00 7.12 4.19
CA LEU A 157 2.62 6.13 5.07
C LEU A 157 4.10 6.45 5.32
N THR A 158 4.87 6.71 4.25
CA THR A 158 6.28 7.09 4.32
C THR A 158 6.50 8.35 5.15
N HIS A 159 5.67 9.38 4.95
CA HIS A 159 5.75 10.65 5.68
C HIS A 159 5.43 10.47 7.16
N THR A 160 4.31 9.83 7.48
CA THR A 160 3.87 9.57 8.86
C THR A 160 4.86 8.69 9.63
N ALA A 161 5.47 7.69 8.98
CA ALA A 161 6.46 6.83 9.60
C ALA A 161 7.76 7.57 10.01
N ARG A 162 8.09 8.67 9.32
CA ARG A 162 9.26 9.51 9.61
C ARG A 162 8.96 10.70 10.51
N ASP A 163 7.69 10.99 10.77
CA ASP A 163 7.31 12.15 11.54
C ASP A 163 7.54 11.92 13.05
N THR A 164 8.65 12.44 13.55
CA THR A 164 9.04 12.37 14.96
C THR A 164 8.23 13.31 15.85
N SER A 165 7.45 14.23 15.28
CA SER A 165 6.63 15.18 16.04
C SER A 165 5.30 14.59 16.53
N LEU A 166 4.92 13.41 16.02
CA LEU A 166 3.65 12.77 16.38
C LEU A 166 3.66 12.27 17.84
N PRO A 167 2.60 12.55 18.62
CA PRO A 167 2.48 12.03 19.99
C PRO A 167 2.44 10.50 20.06
N HIS A 168 1.81 9.87 19.06
CA HIS A 168 1.61 8.43 19.00
C HIS A 168 1.99 7.90 17.61
N PRO A 169 3.30 7.83 17.28
CA PRO A 169 3.75 7.58 15.91
C PRO A 169 3.39 6.18 15.41
N VAL A 170 3.46 5.15 16.26
CA VAL A 170 3.11 3.78 15.84
C VAL A 170 1.62 3.65 15.50
N PRO A 171 0.66 4.02 16.36
CA PRO A 171 -0.76 4.00 16.00
C PRO A 171 -1.09 4.80 14.74
N SER A 172 -0.55 6.02 14.59
CA SER A 172 -0.76 6.86 13.40
C SER A 172 -0.23 6.18 12.12
N THR A 173 0.97 5.60 12.18
CA THR A 173 1.58 4.89 11.05
C THR A 173 0.79 3.63 10.68
N LEU A 174 0.34 2.86 11.67
CA LEU A 174 -0.46 1.66 11.43
C LEU A 174 -1.83 2.01 10.82
N ALA A 175 -2.43 3.14 11.19
CA ALA A 175 -3.67 3.63 10.60
C ALA A 175 -3.49 4.04 9.12
N GLU A 176 -2.38 4.71 8.76
CA GLU A 176 -2.06 4.99 7.34
C GLU A 176 -1.78 3.70 6.56
N ALA A 177 -1.18 2.68 7.19
CA ALA A 177 -0.99 1.38 6.56
C ALA A 177 -2.32 0.67 6.29
N ASP A 178 -3.29 0.77 7.20
CA ASP A 178 -4.65 0.23 7.00
C ASP A 178 -5.40 1.01 5.90
N ALA A 179 -5.25 2.33 5.85
CA ALA A 179 -5.79 3.15 4.77
C ALA A 179 -5.18 2.76 3.41
N LEU A 180 -3.86 2.51 3.36
CA LEU A 180 -3.18 2.03 2.15
C LEU A 180 -3.66 0.62 1.76
N ALA A 181 -3.84 -0.29 2.72
CA ALA A 181 -4.39 -1.62 2.46
C ALA A 181 -5.81 -1.53 1.85
N GLY A 182 -6.66 -0.63 2.37
CA GLY A 182 -7.98 -0.36 1.80
C GLY A 182 -7.91 0.13 0.35
N VAL A 183 -6.98 1.04 0.02
CA VAL A 183 -6.75 1.47 -1.38
C VAL A 183 -6.29 0.31 -2.25
N VAL A 184 -5.43 -0.58 -1.75
CA VAL A 184 -4.98 -1.78 -2.49
C VAL A 184 -6.16 -2.70 -2.77
N ASP A 185 -7.08 -2.88 -1.82
CA ASP A 185 -8.27 -3.72 -2.00
C ASP A 185 -9.27 -3.11 -2.97
N ASP A 186 -9.49 -1.79 -2.94
CA ASP A 186 -10.29 -1.07 -3.94
C ASP A 186 -9.73 -1.26 -5.36
N VAL A 187 -8.39 -1.14 -5.51
CA VAL A 187 -7.73 -1.35 -6.80
C VAL A 187 -7.84 -2.82 -7.21
N ALA A 188 -7.69 -3.76 -6.28
CA ALA A 188 -7.83 -5.19 -6.56
C ALA A 188 -9.25 -5.57 -7.03
N ALA A 189 -10.29 -4.88 -6.54
CA ALA A 189 -11.66 -5.09 -7.00
C ALA A 189 -11.84 -4.73 -8.49
N VAL A 190 -11.13 -3.70 -8.97
CA VAL A 190 -11.16 -3.26 -10.37
C VAL A 190 -10.13 -4.01 -11.24
N PHE A 191 -9.04 -4.48 -10.64
CA PHE A 191 -7.92 -5.17 -11.29
C PHE A 191 -7.59 -6.48 -10.53
N PRO A 192 -8.40 -7.53 -10.67
CA PRO A 192 -8.21 -8.77 -9.92
C PRO A 192 -6.84 -9.39 -10.25
N PRO A 193 -6.02 -9.74 -9.24
CA PRO A 193 -4.67 -10.24 -9.47
C PRO A 193 -4.70 -11.66 -10.09
N HIS A 194 -3.76 -11.93 -10.99
CA HIS A 194 -3.57 -13.23 -11.62
C HIS A 194 -2.19 -13.79 -11.25
N SER A 195 -2.09 -15.12 -11.11
CA SER A 195 -0.83 -15.81 -10.83
C SER A 195 0.26 -15.42 -11.83
N GLY A 196 1.46 -15.10 -11.31
CA GLY A 196 2.61 -14.68 -12.13
C GLY A 196 2.80 -13.16 -12.29
N SER A 197 1.91 -12.33 -11.73
CA SER A 197 1.99 -10.87 -11.81
C SER A 197 2.92 -10.26 -10.75
N LEU A 198 4.23 -10.57 -10.79
CA LEU A 198 5.20 -9.93 -9.90
C LEU A 198 5.66 -8.57 -10.47
N PRO A 199 5.90 -7.54 -9.63
CA PRO A 199 6.53 -6.30 -10.06
C PRO A 199 7.87 -6.55 -10.76
N ARG A 200 8.14 -5.80 -11.82
CA ARG A 200 9.40 -5.88 -12.57
C ARG A 200 10.47 -4.94 -12.03
N THR A 201 10.05 -3.93 -11.29
CA THR A 201 10.95 -2.93 -10.72
C THR A 201 11.83 -3.57 -9.64
N PRO A 202 13.15 -3.33 -9.66
CA PRO A 202 14.03 -3.75 -8.58
C PRO A 202 13.59 -3.10 -7.26
N LEU A 203 13.79 -3.81 -6.15
CA LEU A 203 13.50 -3.24 -4.83
C LEU A 203 14.42 -2.05 -4.55
N PRO A 204 13.91 -0.98 -3.92
CA PRO A 204 14.77 0.08 -3.43
C PRO A 204 15.74 -0.48 -2.38
N PRO A 205 16.99 -0.01 -2.33
CA PRO A 205 17.91 -0.36 -1.27
C PRO A 205 17.34 0.08 0.08
N GLN A 206 17.61 -0.70 1.14
CA GLN A 206 17.25 -0.30 2.49
C GLN A 206 18.10 0.91 2.89
N GLU A 207 17.44 2.01 3.25
CA GLU A 207 18.11 3.18 3.78
C GLU A 207 18.50 2.92 5.24
N PRO A 208 19.71 3.31 5.67
CA PRO A 208 20.09 3.23 7.08
C PRO A 208 19.17 4.12 7.93
N PRO A 209 18.83 3.72 9.17
CA PRO A 209 17.99 4.53 10.03
C PRO A 209 18.69 5.86 10.37
N PRO A 210 17.94 6.97 10.49
CA PRO A 210 18.49 8.29 10.76
C PRO A 210 19.26 8.37 12.09
N ASP A 211 18.81 7.62 13.11
CA ASP A 211 19.36 7.64 14.47
C ASP A 211 20.27 6.43 14.74
N GLY A 212 21.12 6.08 13.76
CA GLY A 212 21.88 4.82 13.79
C GLY A 212 22.77 4.62 15.02
N GLU A 213 23.40 5.67 15.54
CA GLU A 213 24.28 5.57 16.72
C GLU A 213 23.50 5.40 18.03
N GLU A 214 22.42 6.18 18.21
CA GLU A 214 21.52 6.05 19.37
C GLU A 214 20.83 4.69 19.36
N ALA A 215 20.37 4.26 18.18
CA ALA A 215 19.81 2.93 17.97
C ALA A 215 20.78 1.81 18.34
N ALA A 216 22.02 1.90 17.89
CA ALA A 216 23.07 0.95 18.23
C ALA A 216 23.42 0.99 19.73
N GLN A 217 23.32 2.14 20.39
CA GLN A 217 23.52 2.25 21.83
C GLN A 217 22.39 1.58 22.62
N GLU A 218 21.13 1.81 22.24
CA GLU A 218 19.98 1.12 22.85
C GLU A 218 20.06 -0.39 22.70
N GLU A 219 20.44 -0.88 21.52
CA GLU A 219 20.62 -2.32 21.26
C GLU A 219 21.74 -2.92 22.13
N ARG A 220 22.86 -2.21 22.30
CA ARG A 220 23.94 -2.62 23.21
C ARG A 220 23.46 -2.70 24.67
N LEU A 221 22.68 -1.71 25.11
CA LEU A 221 22.10 -1.69 26.46
C LEU A 221 21.11 -2.85 26.66
N LEU A 222 20.28 -3.15 25.65
CA LEU A 222 19.37 -4.30 25.72
C LEU A 222 20.17 -5.60 25.87
N LEU A 223 21.17 -5.83 25.00
CA LEU A 223 21.99 -7.04 25.02
C LEU A 223 22.70 -7.22 26.36
N ALA A 224 23.27 -6.14 26.91
CA ALA A 224 23.92 -6.17 28.23
C ALA A 224 22.92 -6.47 29.36
N THR A 225 21.75 -5.83 29.34
CA THR A 225 20.71 -6.03 30.36
C THR A 225 20.13 -7.44 30.31
N ALA A 226 19.87 -7.95 29.10
CA ALA A 226 19.38 -9.30 28.85
C ALA A 226 20.41 -10.37 29.24
N THR A 227 21.71 -10.09 29.07
CA THR A 227 22.80 -10.96 29.54
C THR A 227 22.86 -11.00 31.08
N ALA A 228 22.68 -9.85 31.73
CA ALA A 228 22.68 -9.77 33.20
C ALA A 228 21.41 -10.36 33.84
N ARG A 229 20.27 -10.29 33.14
CA ARG A 229 18.94 -10.73 33.62
C ARG A 229 18.24 -11.61 32.57
N PRO A 230 18.72 -12.84 32.33
CA PRO A 230 18.19 -13.71 31.28
C PRO A 230 16.71 -14.08 31.47
N ALA A 231 16.18 -14.02 32.70
CA ALA A 231 14.76 -14.27 32.97
C ALA A 231 13.82 -13.24 32.33
N GLU A 232 14.28 -12.01 32.07
CA GLU A 232 13.47 -10.97 31.40
C GLU A 232 13.24 -11.31 29.91
N ILE A 233 14.11 -12.13 29.31
CA ILE A 233 13.99 -12.54 27.89
C ILE A 233 12.72 -13.37 27.65
N GLU A 234 12.26 -14.15 28.63
CA GLU A 234 11.04 -14.97 28.50
C GLU A 234 9.78 -14.10 28.29
N GLN A 235 9.80 -12.86 28.77
CA GLN A 235 8.71 -11.89 28.61
C GLN A 235 8.70 -11.23 27.23
N MET A 236 9.78 -11.39 26.45
CA MET A 236 10.05 -10.69 25.20
C MET A 236 10.02 -11.61 23.97
N HIS A 237 9.18 -12.64 23.98
CA HIS A 237 9.02 -13.56 22.84
C HIS A 237 8.55 -12.88 21.55
N TRP A 238 8.04 -11.65 21.65
CA TRP A 238 7.67 -10.78 20.54
C TRP A 238 8.86 -10.07 19.87
N LEU A 239 10.05 -10.04 20.47
CA LEU A 239 11.25 -9.42 19.90
C LEU A 239 12.10 -10.46 19.14
N THR A 240 12.46 -10.13 17.90
CA THR A 240 13.18 -11.02 16.99
C THR A 240 14.51 -10.41 16.54
N GLU A 241 15.39 -11.22 15.97
CA GLU A 241 16.65 -10.75 15.41
C GLU A 241 16.46 -9.71 14.28
N GLU A 242 15.33 -9.76 13.55
CA GLU A 242 15.01 -8.85 12.44
C GLU A 242 14.75 -7.40 12.91
N ASP A 243 14.52 -7.18 14.20
CA ASP A 243 14.26 -5.84 14.74
C ASP A 243 15.52 -5.03 15.02
N PHE A 244 16.69 -5.69 15.01
CA PHE A 244 17.96 -5.07 15.29
C PHE A 244 18.53 -4.43 14.02
N THR A 245 19.10 -3.25 14.20
CA THR A 245 19.70 -2.46 13.11
C THR A 245 21.01 -3.08 12.65
N LEU A 246 21.82 -3.56 13.61
CA LEU A 246 23.15 -4.09 13.35
C LEU A 246 23.13 -5.62 13.28
N PRO A 247 23.66 -6.24 12.21
CA PRO A 247 23.69 -7.70 12.08
C PRO A 247 24.38 -8.41 13.26
N LEU A 248 25.44 -7.80 13.82
CA LEU A 248 26.11 -8.31 15.02
C LEU A 248 25.13 -8.38 16.21
N HIS A 249 24.36 -7.32 16.44
CA HIS A 249 23.41 -7.28 17.56
C HIS A 249 22.26 -8.26 17.37
N ALA A 250 21.73 -8.38 16.14
CA ALA A 250 20.76 -9.38 15.75
C ALA A 250 21.25 -10.80 16.09
N GLY A 251 22.50 -11.11 15.70
CA GLY A 251 23.13 -12.39 15.98
C GLY A 251 23.36 -12.64 17.47
N LEU A 252 23.76 -11.62 18.23
CA LEU A 252 23.92 -11.72 19.70
C LEU A 252 22.57 -11.95 20.40
N TRP A 253 21.50 -11.30 19.96
CA TRP A 253 20.13 -11.56 20.45
C TRP A 253 19.71 -13.00 20.18
N GLN A 254 19.99 -13.51 18.97
CA GLN A 254 19.71 -14.91 18.62
C GLN A 254 20.53 -15.90 19.47
N CYS A 255 21.76 -15.55 19.83
CA CYS A 255 22.60 -16.33 20.73
C CYS A 255 22.00 -16.38 22.15
N LEU A 256 21.66 -15.21 22.70
CA LEU A 256 21.02 -15.08 24.02
C LEU A 256 19.72 -15.88 24.12
N THR A 257 18.79 -15.68 23.20
CA THR A 257 17.51 -16.40 23.16
C THR A 257 17.70 -17.91 22.97
N THR A 258 18.76 -18.34 22.26
CA THR A 258 19.10 -19.76 22.17
C THR A 258 19.59 -20.33 23.50
N LEU A 259 20.50 -19.64 24.19
CA LEU A 259 21.03 -20.09 25.48
C LEU A 259 19.91 -20.21 26.53
N VAL A 260 19.01 -19.22 26.61
CA VAL A 260 17.84 -19.26 27.50
C VAL A 260 16.92 -20.43 27.17
N ARG A 261 16.58 -20.64 25.89
CA ARG A 261 15.74 -21.78 25.46
C ARG A 261 16.36 -23.13 25.83
N GLN A 262 17.68 -23.23 25.76
CA GLN A 262 18.43 -24.44 26.11
C GLN A 262 18.66 -24.58 27.62
N ARG A 263 18.28 -23.59 28.44
CA ARG A 263 18.60 -23.47 29.87
C ARG A 263 20.11 -23.58 30.14
N ALA A 264 20.92 -23.07 29.22
CA ALA A 264 22.36 -22.96 29.37
C ALA A 264 22.71 -21.77 30.28
N PRO A 265 23.89 -21.76 30.94
CA PRO A 265 24.37 -20.58 31.65
C PRO A 265 24.50 -19.39 30.68
N VAL A 266 24.03 -18.23 31.13
CA VAL A 266 24.08 -16.97 30.37
C VAL A 266 24.96 -15.98 31.13
N ASP A 267 26.04 -15.59 30.48
CA ASP A 267 26.99 -14.56 30.90
C ASP A 267 27.72 -14.01 29.65
N PRO A 268 28.45 -12.89 29.74
CA PRO A 268 29.09 -12.28 28.57
C PRO A 268 30.03 -13.24 27.81
N VAL A 269 30.74 -14.13 28.51
CA VAL A 269 31.68 -15.07 27.89
C VAL A 269 30.95 -16.19 27.17
N THR A 270 29.88 -16.73 27.76
CA THR A 270 29.06 -17.77 27.10
C THR A 270 28.31 -17.22 25.88
N VAL A 271 27.84 -15.97 25.93
CA VAL A 271 27.24 -15.30 24.76
C VAL A 271 28.26 -15.12 23.64
N LEU A 272 29.46 -14.63 23.97
CA LEU A 272 30.55 -14.45 22.99
C LEU A 272 30.97 -15.78 22.36
N TRP A 273 31.11 -16.83 23.16
CA TRP A 273 31.42 -18.17 22.68
C TRP A 273 30.36 -18.69 21.70
N GLN A 274 29.08 -18.52 22.04
CA GLN A 274 27.98 -18.90 21.17
C GLN A 274 27.97 -18.10 19.86
N ALA A 275 28.28 -16.80 19.92
CA ALA A 275 28.40 -15.94 18.75
C ALA A 275 29.52 -16.41 17.81
N GLN A 276 30.68 -16.77 18.37
CA GLN A 276 31.79 -17.34 17.61
C GLN A 276 31.40 -18.65 16.91
N GLN A 277 30.77 -19.58 17.64
CA GLN A 277 30.37 -20.88 17.10
C GLN A 277 29.35 -20.77 15.96
N ARG A 278 28.53 -19.72 15.97
CA ARG A 278 27.54 -19.46 14.93
C ARG A 278 28.05 -18.61 13.77
N GLY A 279 29.32 -18.17 13.83
CA GLY A 279 29.90 -17.28 12.82
C GLY A 279 29.26 -15.88 12.81
N VAL A 280 28.72 -15.42 13.94
CA VAL A 280 28.16 -14.07 14.08
C VAL A 280 29.28 -13.02 14.13
N LEU A 281 30.42 -13.37 14.72
CA LEU A 281 31.61 -12.51 14.77
C LEU A 281 32.34 -12.58 13.43
N ASN A 282 32.46 -11.43 12.75
CA ASN A 282 33.29 -11.26 11.57
C ASN A 282 34.71 -10.88 11.98
N GLY A 283 35.68 -10.96 11.05
CA GLY A 283 37.07 -10.58 11.32
C GLY A 283 37.30 -9.11 11.69
N VAL A 284 36.27 -8.27 11.62
CA VAL A 284 36.29 -6.84 11.99
C VAL A 284 35.82 -6.63 13.44
N ASP A 285 35.08 -7.59 14.01
CA ASP A 285 34.49 -7.46 15.35
C ASP A 285 35.53 -7.82 16.41
N ASP A 286 35.92 -6.87 17.28
CA ASP A 286 36.82 -7.15 18.41
C ASP A 286 36.04 -7.85 19.55
N PRO A 287 36.37 -9.10 19.91
CA PRO A 287 35.73 -9.80 21.01
C PRO A 287 35.80 -9.06 22.35
N ARG A 288 36.84 -8.22 22.56
CA ARG A 288 36.98 -7.40 23.77
C ARG A 288 35.98 -6.27 23.82
N GLU A 289 35.67 -5.66 22.68
CA GLU A 289 34.64 -4.62 22.59
C GLU A 289 33.26 -5.21 22.89
N VAL A 290 32.97 -6.41 22.34
CA VAL A 290 31.73 -7.14 22.61
C VAL A 290 31.57 -7.44 24.09
N LEU A 291 32.59 -8.02 24.73
CA LEU A 291 32.59 -8.22 26.19
C LEU A 291 32.43 -6.90 26.96
N GLY A 292 33.09 -5.85 26.49
CA GLY A 292 33.09 -4.54 27.12
C GLY A 292 31.70 -3.89 27.20
N PHE A 293 30.85 -4.05 26.19
CA PHE A 293 29.49 -3.53 26.26
C PHE A 293 28.50 -4.47 26.94
N LEU A 294 28.65 -5.80 26.79
CA LEU A 294 27.75 -6.79 27.44
C LEU A 294 27.79 -6.74 28.98
N THR A 295 28.79 -6.08 29.56
CA THR A 295 28.95 -5.94 31.02
C THR A 295 28.30 -4.69 31.61
N ARG A 296 27.64 -3.84 30.81
CA ARG A 296 27.06 -2.56 31.24
C ARG A 296 25.53 -2.57 31.14
N PRO A 297 24.80 -3.21 32.07
CA PRO A 297 23.35 -3.32 32.03
C PRO A 297 22.66 -1.99 32.38
N ASP A 298 21.39 -1.89 32.00
CA ASP A 298 20.50 -0.75 32.25
C ASP A 298 19.25 -1.18 33.05
N VAL A 299 18.27 -0.29 33.18
CA VAL A 299 17.14 -0.43 34.12
C VAL A 299 16.20 -1.58 33.73
N SER A 300 15.81 -1.74 32.45
CA SER A 300 14.76 -2.71 32.06
C SER A 300 14.91 -3.23 30.63
N ALA A 301 15.06 -4.55 30.46
CA ALA A 301 15.12 -5.17 29.14
C ALA A 301 13.78 -5.08 28.38
N PRO A 302 12.59 -5.31 28.99
CA PRO A 302 11.31 -5.15 28.29
C PRO A 302 11.10 -3.75 27.73
N TYR A 303 11.47 -2.70 28.49
CA TYR A 303 11.36 -1.31 28.04
C TYR A 303 12.28 -1.01 26.84
N LEU A 304 13.53 -1.47 26.90
CA LEU A 304 14.48 -1.32 25.78
C LEU A 304 14.02 -2.11 24.55
N GLY A 305 13.49 -3.33 24.77
CA GLY A 305 12.89 -4.13 23.71
C GLY A 305 11.71 -3.43 23.03
N GLU A 306 10.83 -2.77 23.80
CA GLU A 306 9.69 -2.04 23.25
C GLU A 306 10.16 -0.87 22.38
N ARG A 307 11.21 -0.15 22.79
CA ARG A 307 11.81 0.93 21.98
C ARG A 307 12.39 0.41 20.65
N ILE A 308 13.13 -0.71 20.70
CA ILE A 308 13.68 -1.35 19.50
C ILE A 308 12.55 -1.81 18.57
N LEU A 309 11.52 -2.47 19.12
CA LEU A 309 10.36 -2.89 18.33
C LEU A 309 9.61 -1.70 17.74
N ARG A 310 9.42 -0.61 18.50
CA ARG A 310 8.83 0.63 17.99
C ARG A 310 9.60 1.17 16.79
N ARG A 311 10.94 1.23 16.87
CA ARG A 311 11.79 1.66 15.75
C ARG A 311 11.63 0.72 14.56
N SER A 312 11.66 -0.59 14.79
CA SER A 312 11.49 -1.62 13.76
C SER A 312 10.14 -1.49 13.04
N VAL A 313 9.03 -1.23 13.77
CA VAL A 313 7.70 -0.98 13.16
C VAL A 313 7.73 0.23 12.23
N LEU A 314 8.28 1.36 12.68
CA LEU A 314 8.34 2.58 11.88
C LEU A 314 9.25 2.43 10.66
N ALA A 315 10.41 1.77 10.82
CA ALA A 315 11.33 1.48 9.73
C ALA A 315 10.71 0.53 8.69
N THR A 316 10.01 -0.53 9.15
CA THR A 316 9.31 -1.48 8.27
C THR A 316 8.18 -0.79 7.50
N ALA A 317 7.39 0.06 8.16
CA ALA A 317 6.33 0.82 7.52
C ALA A 317 6.87 1.80 6.46
N HIS A 318 7.94 2.53 6.80
CA HIS A 318 8.64 3.41 5.86
C HIS A 318 9.16 2.63 4.65
N HIS A 319 9.85 1.51 4.87
CA HIS A 319 10.37 0.67 3.80
C HIS A 319 9.26 0.10 2.91
N ALA A 320 8.15 -0.36 3.49
CA ALA A 320 6.99 -0.82 2.73
C ALA A 320 6.38 0.30 1.87
N GLY A 321 6.25 1.52 2.41
CA GLY A 321 5.81 2.71 1.69
C GLY A 321 6.72 3.02 0.50
N ARG A 322 8.04 3.07 0.72
CA ARG A 322 9.05 3.31 -0.34
C ARG A 322 9.04 2.25 -1.45
N ARG A 323 8.83 0.97 -1.09
CA ARG A 323 8.67 -0.11 -2.08
C ARG A 323 7.44 0.14 -2.98
N ILE A 324 6.31 0.52 -2.39
CA ILE A 324 5.07 0.78 -3.13
C ILE A 324 5.18 2.05 -3.98
N GLU A 325 5.84 3.11 -3.48
CA GLU A 325 6.19 4.29 -4.28
C GLU A 325 7.00 3.90 -5.51
N THR A 326 8.09 3.13 -5.32
CA THR A 326 8.96 2.68 -6.41
C THR A 326 8.19 1.84 -7.45
N PHE A 327 7.32 0.93 -7.00
CA PHE A 327 6.46 0.18 -7.91
C PHE A 327 5.51 1.09 -8.70
N SER A 328 4.94 2.09 -8.03
CA SER A 328 3.99 3.04 -8.61
C SER A 328 4.66 4.04 -9.55
N ASP A 329 5.93 4.37 -9.34
CA ASP A 329 6.69 5.29 -10.19
C ASP A 329 7.14 4.64 -11.51
N ASP A 330 7.31 3.32 -11.53
CA ASP A 330 7.68 2.59 -12.73
C ASP A 330 6.46 2.33 -13.65
N PRO A 331 6.36 3.03 -14.80
CA PRO A 331 5.22 2.89 -15.71
C PRO A 331 5.12 1.49 -16.34
N ALA A 332 6.18 0.68 -16.30
CA ALA A 332 6.19 -0.67 -16.86
C ALA A 332 5.42 -1.68 -16.00
N ASN A 333 5.12 -1.36 -14.74
CA ASN A 333 4.27 -2.21 -13.89
C ASN A 333 2.80 -2.07 -14.28
N SER A 334 2.16 -3.18 -14.58
CA SER A 334 0.70 -3.23 -14.71
C SER A 334 0.01 -3.08 -13.36
N PRO A 335 -1.27 -2.63 -13.32
CA PRO A 335 -2.04 -2.53 -12.08
C PRO A 335 -2.13 -3.85 -11.30
N TYR A 336 -2.18 -4.99 -11.98
CA TYR A 336 -2.17 -6.31 -11.34
C TYR A 336 -0.87 -6.56 -10.56
N GLN A 337 0.27 -6.15 -11.14
CA GLN A 337 1.58 -6.23 -10.49
C GLN A 337 1.67 -5.26 -9.30
N LEU A 338 1.08 -4.06 -9.41
CA LEU A 338 1.00 -3.11 -8.30
C LEU A 338 0.24 -3.69 -7.11
N VAL A 339 -0.90 -4.35 -7.34
CA VAL A 339 -1.69 -4.99 -6.28
C VAL A 339 -0.88 -6.09 -5.58
N VAL A 340 -0.29 -7.01 -6.35
CA VAL A 340 0.50 -8.13 -5.78
C VAL A 340 1.73 -7.61 -5.04
N GLY A 341 2.46 -6.66 -5.63
CA GLY A 341 3.63 -6.03 -5.02
C GLY A 341 3.29 -5.31 -3.72
N SER A 342 2.20 -4.56 -3.70
CA SER A 342 1.76 -3.80 -2.52
C SER A 342 1.31 -4.72 -1.39
N ARG A 343 0.53 -5.76 -1.68
CA ARG A 343 0.14 -6.76 -0.67
C ARG A 343 1.36 -7.46 -0.06
N ARG A 344 2.35 -7.81 -0.88
CA ARG A 344 3.59 -8.41 -0.39
C ARG A 344 4.40 -7.46 0.47
N ALA A 345 4.50 -6.18 0.09
CA ALA A 345 5.19 -5.18 0.89
C ALA A 345 4.51 -4.95 2.26
N LEU A 346 3.17 -5.00 2.32
CA LEU A 346 2.40 -4.84 3.57
C LEU A 346 2.39 -6.10 4.44
N ALA A 347 2.75 -7.27 3.92
CA ALA A 347 2.75 -8.51 4.69
C ALA A 347 3.77 -8.48 5.84
N GLU A 348 4.98 -7.96 5.59
CA GLU A 348 6.01 -7.76 6.61
C GLU A 348 5.51 -6.84 7.75
N LEU A 349 4.82 -5.75 7.38
CA LEU A 349 4.22 -4.82 8.35
C LEU A 349 3.11 -5.47 9.19
N THR A 350 2.34 -6.38 8.60
CA THR A 350 1.29 -7.12 9.32
C THR A 350 1.90 -8.06 10.35
N ALA A 351 3.02 -8.73 10.01
CA ALA A 351 3.72 -9.61 10.95
C ALA A 351 4.23 -8.83 12.17
N ILE A 352 4.94 -7.71 11.96
CA ILE A 352 5.45 -6.91 13.07
C ILE A 352 4.35 -6.22 13.88
N ARG A 353 3.21 -5.86 13.26
CA ARG A 353 2.03 -5.34 13.97
C ARG A 353 1.52 -6.32 15.03
N THR A 354 1.46 -7.61 14.72
CA THR A 354 1.02 -8.62 15.71
C THR A 354 1.97 -8.70 16.90
N ARG A 355 3.28 -8.58 16.65
CA ARG A 355 4.32 -8.55 17.70
C ARG A 355 4.23 -7.28 18.54
N TRP A 356 4.01 -6.12 17.91
CA TRP A 356 3.76 -4.86 18.61
C TRP A 356 2.54 -4.95 19.54
N GLN A 357 1.42 -5.50 19.06
CA GLN A 357 0.24 -5.70 19.87
C GLN A 357 0.51 -6.62 21.08
N GLN A 358 1.29 -7.69 20.91
CA GLN A 358 1.69 -8.57 22.02
C GLN A 358 2.56 -7.84 23.05
N ALA A 359 3.48 -6.98 22.61
CA ALA A 359 4.36 -6.21 23.48
C ALA A 359 3.62 -5.15 24.31
N THR A 360 2.66 -4.45 23.70
CA THR A 360 1.96 -3.33 24.34
C THR A 360 0.62 -3.70 24.98
N SER A 361 0.09 -4.91 24.71
CA SER A 361 -1.14 -5.34 25.35
C SER A 361 -0.89 -5.58 26.83
N PRO A 362 -1.68 -4.98 27.73
CA PRO A 362 -1.60 -5.32 29.14
C PRO A 362 -1.85 -6.83 29.26
N ALA A 363 -0.97 -7.53 29.99
CA ALA A 363 -1.07 -8.96 30.23
C ALA A 363 -2.48 -9.29 30.76
N THR A 364 -3.38 -9.66 29.86
CA THR A 364 -4.71 -10.06 30.24
C THR A 364 -4.50 -11.45 30.83
N GLY A 365 -4.79 -11.59 32.12
CA GLY A 365 -4.67 -12.87 32.82
C GLY A 365 -5.35 -13.99 32.03
N PRO A 366 -4.92 -15.25 32.23
CA PRO A 366 -5.43 -16.37 31.45
C PRO A 366 -6.96 -16.34 31.42
N PRO A 367 -7.60 -16.57 30.24
CA PRO A 367 -9.04 -16.60 30.16
C PRO A 367 -9.57 -17.59 31.21
N PRO A 368 -10.67 -17.27 31.92
CA PRO A 368 -11.25 -18.20 32.87
C PRO A 368 -11.48 -19.50 32.11
N ARG A 369 -10.84 -20.59 32.57
CA ARG A 369 -11.04 -21.92 32.04
C ARG A 369 -12.55 -22.16 32.09
N THR A 370 -13.21 -22.07 30.94
CA THR A 370 -14.56 -22.56 30.78
C THR A 370 -14.47 -24.06 30.97
N THR A 371 -14.62 -24.49 32.22
CA THR A 371 -14.94 -25.86 32.55
C THR A 371 -16.10 -26.26 31.63
N PRO A 372 -15.93 -27.28 30.77
CA PRO A 372 -17.05 -27.77 30.00
C PRO A 372 -18.14 -28.13 31.00
N ALA A 373 -19.31 -27.51 30.85
CA ALA A 373 -20.47 -27.85 31.65
C ALA A 373 -20.64 -29.38 31.55
N ALA A 374 -20.56 -30.05 32.70
CA ALA A 374 -20.82 -31.47 32.80
C ALA A 374 -22.13 -31.76 32.08
N ARG A 375 -22.08 -32.60 31.04
CA ARG A 375 -23.27 -33.14 30.39
C ARG A 375 -24.15 -33.74 31.48
N ARG A 376 -25.25 -33.06 31.80
CA ARG A 376 -26.32 -33.58 32.64
C ARG A 376 -26.80 -34.89 32.03
N THR A 377 -26.40 -35.98 32.67
CA THR A 377 -27.23 -37.12 33.07
C THR A 377 -28.38 -37.45 32.10
N GLY A 378 -28.13 -38.37 31.19
CA GLY A 378 -29.19 -39.24 30.69
C GLY A 378 -29.64 -40.20 31.80
N PRO A 379 -30.93 -40.58 31.87
CA PRO A 379 -31.39 -41.56 32.84
C PRO A 379 -31.26 -42.98 32.27
N ALA A 380 -30.70 -43.91 33.04
CA ALA A 380 -30.87 -45.36 32.85
C ALA A 380 -30.41 -46.10 34.12
N PRO A 381 -30.87 -47.33 34.38
CA PRO A 381 -32.23 -47.69 34.71
C PRO A 381 -32.32 -48.41 36.07
N THR A 382 -33.56 -48.58 36.51
CA THR A 382 -34.07 -49.35 37.65
C THR A 382 -33.24 -50.58 38.05
N THR A 383 -32.70 -50.55 39.26
CA THR A 383 -32.18 -51.70 39.98
C THR A 383 -33.34 -52.60 40.41
N ALA A 384 -33.39 -53.84 39.92
CA ALA A 384 -34.28 -54.88 40.43
C ALA A 384 -33.46 -56.02 41.06
N ALA A 385 -33.92 -56.38 42.25
CA ALA A 385 -33.48 -57.35 43.25
C ALA A 385 -32.57 -58.54 42.84
N SER A 386 -31.53 -58.72 43.66
CA SER A 386 -30.82 -59.98 43.85
C SER A 386 -31.67 -60.96 44.66
N ALA A 387 -32.06 -62.07 44.05
CA ALA A 387 -32.61 -63.22 44.75
C ALA A 387 -31.45 -64.19 45.04
N GLY A 388 -31.09 -64.33 46.31
CA GLY A 388 -30.22 -65.39 46.77
C GLY A 388 -30.87 -66.75 46.57
N ARG A 389 -30.06 -67.73 46.13
CA ARG A 389 -30.32 -69.13 46.44
C ARG A 389 -29.00 -69.88 46.61
N LEU A 390 -28.79 -70.28 47.85
CA LEU A 390 -27.87 -71.31 48.34
C LEU A 390 -28.08 -72.64 47.63
N THR A 391 -26.97 -73.35 47.39
CA THR A 391 -26.73 -74.81 47.59
C THR A 391 -25.38 -75.14 46.91
N ARG A 392 -24.50 -76.00 47.42
CA ARG A 392 -24.40 -76.83 48.61
C ARG A 392 -22.92 -77.20 48.75
#